data_AF-A0A167GK68-F1
#
_entry.id   AF-A0A167GK68-F1
#
_cell.length_a   1.000
_cell.length_b   1.000
_cell.length_c   1.000
_cell.angle_alpha   90.00
_cell.angle_beta   90.00
_cell.angle_gamma   90.00
#
_symmetry.space_group_name_H-M   'P 1'
#
loop_
_entity.id
_entity.type
_entity.pdbx_description
1 polymer ?
#
loop_
_entity_poly.entity_id
_entity_poly.type
_entity_poly.pdbx_seq_one_letter_code
_entity_poly.pdbx_strand_id
1 'polypeptide(L)'
;MIAKQVLSKCLSIVTPKMHKVRRASLFSAIESTMSGAALSVTGIGRNIDSAAKEKHRIKRADRLCNNSHIHREIDAIYTRMTFLL
;
A
#
# COMPACT_ATOMS: atom_id res chain seq x y z
N MET A 1 6.31 -14.51 -6.26
CA MET A 1 5.88 -14.04 -7.60
C MET A 1 4.36 -14.00 -7.78
N ILE A 2 3.59 -14.99 -7.30
CA ILE A 2 2.12 -15.02 -7.41
C ILE A 2 1.43 -13.96 -6.51
N ALA A 3 1.86 -13.85 -5.26
CA ALA A 3 1.27 -12.91 -4.29
C ALA A 3 1.25 -11.45 -4.78
N LYS A 4 2.35 -10.99 -5.40
CA LYS A 4 2.46 -9.63 -5.98
C LYS A 4 1.47 -9.41 -7.13
N GLN A 5 1.28 -10.41 -7.99
CA GLN A 5 0.35 -10.33 -9.12
C GLN A 5 -1.10 -10.30 -8.66
N VAL A 6 -1.47 -11.19 -7.72
CA VAL A 6 -2.81 -11.21 -7.11
C VAL A 6 -3.10 -9.88 -6.43
N LEU A 7 -2.15 -9.37 -5.63
CA LEU A 7 -2.27 -8.09 -4.95
C LEU A 7 -2.46 -6.94 -5.95
N SER A 8 -1.67 -6.90 -7.02
CA SER A 8 -1.77 -5.86 -8.06
C SER A 8 -3.13 -5.87 -8.74
N LYS A 9 -3.64 -7.06 -9.08
CA LYS A 9 -4.96 -7.24 -9.69
C LYS A 9 -6.08 -6.82 -8.74
N CYS A 10 -6.03 -7.27 -7.48
CA CYS A 10 -6.98 -6.90 -6.44
C CYS A 10 -7.01 -5.38 -6.22
N LEU A 11 -5.85 -4.76 -6.01
CA LEU A 11 -5.72 -3.30 -5.86
C LEU A 11 -6.27 -2.54 -7.07
N SER A 12 -6.04 -3.02 -8.28
CA SER A 12 -6.59 -2.40 -9.49
C SER A 12 -8.12 -2.42 -9.52
N ILE A 13 -8.74 -3.50 -9.04
CA ILE A 13 -10.20 -3.65 -9.01
C ILE A 13 -10.83 -2.80 -7.91
N VAL A 14 -10.23 -2.78 -6.72
CA VAL A 14 -10.81 -2.07 -5.56
C VAL A 14 -10.51 -0.56 -5.55
N THR A 15 -9.49 -0.12 -6.31
CA THR A 15 -9.06 1.29 -6.35
C THR A 15 -9.12 1.95 -7.75
N PRO A 16 -10.17 1.78 -8.57
CA PRO A 16 -10.14 2.14 -10.00
C PRO A 16 -9.89 3.64 -10.23
N LYS A 17 -10.42 4.51 -9.37
CA LYS A 17 -10.27 5.98 -9.45
C LYS A 17 -9.06 6.54 -8.68
N MET A 18 -8.26 5.68 -8.04
CA MET A 18 -7.14 6.13 -7.22
C MET A 18 -5.96 6.61 -8.09
N HIS A 19 -5.32 7.70 -7.67
CA HIS A 19 -4.12 8.22 -8.32
C HIS A 19 -2.98 7.18 -8.36
N LYS A 20 -2.33 7.04 -9.53
CA LYS A 20 -1.30 6.01 -9.79
C LYS A 20 -0.19 5.95 -8.73
N VAL A 21 0.35 7.10 -8.34
CA VAL A 21 1.44 7.19 -7.34
C VAL A 21 0.97 6.74 -5.95
N ARG A 22 -0.27 7.06 -5.58
CA ARG A 22 -0.87 6.67 -4.30
C ARG A 22 -1.09 5.16 -4.27
N ARG A 23 -1.64 4.60 -5.35
CA ARG A 23 -1.80 3.15 -5.51
C ARG A 23 -0.46 2.43 -5.43
N ALA A 24 0.59 2.96 -6.07
CA ALA A 24 1.93 2.37 -6.00
C ALA A 24 2.51 2.43 -4.58
N SER A 25 2.26 3.51 -3.83
CA SER A 25 2.68 3.62 -2.44
C SER A 25 1.94 2.63 -1.53
N LEU A 26 0.63 2.46 -1.75
CA LEU A 26 -0.18 1.47 -1.04
C LEU A 26 0.29 0.03 -1.34
N PHE A 27 0.51 -0.27 -2.63
CA PHE A 27 1.04 -1.56 -3.07
C PHE A 27 2.36 -1.90 -2.37
N SER A 28 3.35 -0.99 -2.38
CA SER A 28 4.64 -1.25 -1.74
C SER A 28 4.51 -1.46 -0.21
N ALA A 29 3.57 -0.79 0.45
CA ALA A 29 3.35 -0.99 1.88
C ALA A 29 2.72 -2.36 2.18
N ILE A 30 1.73 -2.79 1.38
CA ILE A 30 1.11 -4.11 1.53
C ILE A 30 2.11 -5.21 1.20
N GLU A 31 2.86 -5.06 0.11
CA GLU A 31 3.93 -5.99 -0.29
C GLU A 31 5.00 -6.14 0.80
N SER A 32 5.44 -5.02 1.39
CA SER A 32 6.36 -5.01 2.52
C SER A 32 5.79 -5.79 3.72
N THR A 33 4.51 -5.58 4.04
CA THR A 33 3.82 -6.30 5.14
C THR A 33 3.71 -7.79 4.84
N MET A 34 3.29 -8.17 3.64
CA MET A 34 3.21 -9.57 3.21
C MET A 34 4.57 -10.27 3.20
N SER A 35 5.65 -9.52 3.03
CA SER A 35 7.03 -10.02 3.07
C SER A 35 7.59 -10.13 4.49
N GLY A 36 6.75 -10.02 5.52
CA GLY A 36 7.13 -10.21 6.92
C GLY A 36 7.51 -8.93 7.68
N ALA A 37 7.18 -7.75 7.16
CA ALA A 37 7.42 -6.51 7.90
C ALA A 37 6.59 -6.46 9.17
N ALA A 38 7.18 -5.94 10.25
CA ALA A 38 6.41 -5.53 11.42
C ALA A 38 5.36 -4.48 11.00
N LEU A 39 4.14 -4.59 11.54
CA LEU A 39 3.00 -3.72 11.22
C LEU A 39 3.12 -2.34 11.89
N SER A 40 4.25 -1.68 11.68
CA SER A 40 4.56 -0.32 12.12
C SER A 40 5.07 0.50 10.95
N VAL A 41 4.92 1.83 11.00
CA VAL A 41 5.38 2.72 9.92
C VAL A 41 6.87 2.52 9.61
N THR A 42 7.67 2.31 10.66
CA THR A 42 9.11 2.07 10.52
C THR A 42 9.41 0.67 9.99
N GLY A 43 8.70 -0.37 10.46
CA GLY A 43 8.83 -1.75 9.99
C GLY A 43 8.50 -1.88 8.50
N ILE A 44 7.33 -1.37 8.11
CA ILE A 44 6.90 -1.32 6.71
C ILE A 44 7.92 -0.54 5.88
N GLY A 45 8.33 0.64 6.34
CA GLY A 45 9.31 1.48 5.67
C GLY A 45 10.65 0.77 5.42
N ARG A 46 11.19 0.07 6.41
CA ARG A 46 12.46 -0.67 6.31
C ARG A 46 12.42 -1.85 5.34
N ASN A 47 11.26 -2.47 5.21
CA ASN A 47 11.08 -3.67 4.39
C ASN A 47 10.55 -3.37 2.98
N ILE A 48 10.35 -2.08 2.62
CA ILE A 48 10.09 -1.70 1.23
C ILE A 48 11.35 -1.95 0.40
N ASP A 49 11.24 -2.79 -0.62
CA ASP A 49 12.32 -3.03 -1.58
C ASP A 49 12.48 -1.82 -2.52
N SER A 50 13.53 -1.03 -2.29
CA SER A 50 13.84 0.17 -3.07
C SER A 50 15.28 0.60 -2.82
N ALA A 51 15.96 1.10 -3.86
CA ALA A 51 17.32 1.66 -3.77
C ALA A 51 17.40 2.95 -2.91
N ALA A 52 16.26 3.51 -2.47
CA ALA A 52 16.24 4.69 -1.63
C ALA A 52 16.78 4.40 -0.21
N LYS A 53 17.45 5.38 0.39
CA LYS A 53 17.93 5.28 1.78
C LYS A 53 16.76 4.96 2.73
N GLU A 54 17.04 4.18 3.78
CA GLU A 54 16.05 3.76 4.77
C GLU A 54 15.15 4.91 5.26
N LYS A 55 15.75 6.07 5.61
CA LYS A 55 14.99 7.25 6.04
C LYS A 55 13.91 7.68 5.03
N HIS A 56 14.16 7.54 3.73
CA HIS A 56 13.21 7.91 2.69
C HIS A 56 12.11 6.87 2.53
N ARG A 57 12.42 5.59 2.73
CA ARG A 57 11.43 4.51 2.70
C ARG A 57 10.49 4.59 3.91
N ILE A 58 11.01 4.90 5.09
CA ILE A 58 10.20 5.21 6.29
C ILE A 58 9.30 6.43 6.04
N LYS A 59 9.85 7.53 5.52
CA LYS A 59 9.04 8.72 5.16
C LYS A 59 7.96 8.40 4.12
N ARG A 60 8.18 7.43 3.23
CA ARG A 60 7.17 7.01 2.26
C ARG A 60 6.01 6.28 2.94
N ALA A 61 6.30 5.34 3.85
CA ALA A 61 5.27 4.68 4.65
C ALA A 61 4.51 5.67 5.54
N ASP A 62 5.23 6.60 6.18
CA ASP A 62 4.65 7.65 7.03
C ASP A 62 3.68 8.55 6.24
N ARG A 63 4.11 9.06 5.09
CA ARG A 63 3.26 9.87 4.20
C ARG A 63 2.05 9.12 3.67
N LEU A 64 2.14 7.79 3.51
CA LEU A 64 1.01 6.96 3.13
C LEU A 64 -0.03 6.94 4.25
N CYS A 65 0.39 6.64 5.47
CA CYS A 65 -0.48 6.62 6.65
C CYS A 65 -1.07 7.99 6.97
N ASN A 66 -0.37 9.07 6.64
CA ASN A 66 -0.85 10.44 6.86
C ASN A 66 -1.52 11.07 5.62
N ASN A 67 -1.87 10.26 4.60
CA ASN A 67 -2.49 10.78 3.37
C ASN A 67 -3.99 10.98 3.53
N SER A 68 -4.44 12.24 3.65
CA SER A 68 -5.86 12.59 3.81
C SER A 68 -6.76 12.07 2.69
N HIS A 69 -6.25 11.96 1.47
CA HIS A 69 -7.04 11.43 0.36
C HIS A 69 -7.22 9.91 0.43
N ILE A 70 -6.26 9.17 1.00
CA ILE A 70 -6.47 7.74 1.29
C ILE A 70 -7.60 7.60 2.31
N HIS A 71 -7.56 8.39 3.38
CA HIS A 71 -8.55 8.33 4.45
C HIS A 71 -9.97 8.61 3.95
N ARG A 72 -10.14 9.56 3.02
CA ARG A 72 -11.44 9.81 2.36
C ARG A 72 -11.92 8.68 1.47
N GLU A 73 -11.00 7.85 0.97
CA GLU A 73 -11.30 6.74 0.07
C GLU A 73 -11.47 5.40 0.81
N ILE A 74 -11.15 5.32 2.12
CA ILE A 74 -11.20 4.09 2.93
C ILE A 74 -12.53 3.36 2.78
N ASP A 75 -13.66 4.02 3.04
CA ASP A 75 -14.97 3.38 2.99
C ASP A 75 -15.27 2.82 1.60
N ALA A 76 -14.92 3.58 0.57
CA ALA A 76 -15.12 3.16 -0.80
C ALA A 76 -14.23 1.96 -1.16
N ILE A 77 -12.99 1.90 -0.66
CA ILE A 77 -12.07 0.78 -0.89
C ILE A 77 -12.59 -0.48 -0.18
N TYR A 78 -12.95 -0.39 1.10
CA TYR A 78 -13.48 -1.53 1.85
C TYR A 78 -14.81 -2.02 1.30
N THR A 79 -15.70 -1.12 0.87
CA THR A 79 -16.94 -1.48 0.18
C THR A 79 -16.67 -2.22 -1.13
N ARG A 80 -15.66 -1.81 -1.93
CA ARG A 80 -15.30 -2.60 -3.12
C ARG A 80 -14.72 -3.96 -2.75
N MET A 81 -13.98 -4.08 -1.65
CA MET A 81 -13.44 -5.36 -1.21
C MET A 81 -14.55 -6.36 -0.86
N THR A 82 -15.69 -5.94 -0.31
CA THR A 82 -16.81 -6.85 -0.02
C THR A 82 -17.47 -7.40 -1.28
N PHE A 83 -17.40 -6.70 -2.42
CA PHE A 83 -17.89 -7.22 -3.71
C PHE A 83 -16.86 -8.12 -4.44
N LEU A 84 -15.62 -8.20 -3.93
CA LEU A 84 -14.55 -9.01 -4.51
C LEU A 84 -14.46 -10.42 -3.85
N LEU A 85 -14.93 -10.54 -2.61
CA LEU A 85 -15.02 -11.79 -1.84
C LEU A 85 -16.34 -12.51 -2.13
#